data_AF-A0A921LIB5-F1
#
_entry.id   AF-A0A921LIB5-F1
#
_cell.length_a   1.000
_cell.length_b   1.000
_cell.length_c   1.000
_cell.angle_alpha   90.00
_cell.angle_beta   90.00
_cell.angle_gamma   90.00
#
_symmetry.space_group_name_H-M   'P 1'
#
loop_
_entity.id
_entity.type
_entity.pdbx_description
1 polymer ?
#
loop_
_entity_poly.entity_id
_entity_poly.type
_entity_poly.pdbx_seq_one_letter_code
_entity_poly.pdbx_strand_id
1 'polypeptide(L)'
;MNSKIFSLLFLLALFMTACNDDKIIFFENHVKEEDNGGSETTVPRLFEVINLDYPGLEKVKAYYDKKDYVSATSELLEYYRNREDVTNPNINLGQTSIGDFNKNIADQALEYRFYIKDKYESKDASGKETYVLFKQDDEINWNYVPDKYKGDAEFVYQLHRHQWMIYQANAYTVTHDEKYVKSWIEVYGDWLKTFPCPEGKVDKNKNVEWYGLQPAHRVQAQLDIMSYFIQSENFTPEWLSTFLVALSDGVECIRKNYYKETNILITQVESVVSAGILMPEFKKAGEWLNEGTAKITEQVKAQFLGDGVHVELTPGYHIEAVYACNKLYNMAQVNNKVGYFPANYVGLLKKAARFVMDITYPDYSFDNFNDTGASSWTKSVLLGNFRRYMAMRS
;
A
#
# COMPACT_ATOMS: atom_id res chain seq x y z
N MET A 1 63.74 17.73 0.24
CA MET A 1 62.71 17.54 -0.80
C MET A 1 61.35 17.83 -0.19
N ASN A 2 60.74 18.95 -0.62
CA ASN A 2 59.34 19.41 -0.55
C ASN A 2 58.56 19.14 0.76
N SER A 3 58.40 20.08 1.70
CA SER A 3 57.67 21.38 1.67
C SER A 3 56.16 21.28 1.94
N LYS A 4 55.80 21.66 3.18
CA LYS A 4 54.66 22.52 3.59
C LYS A 4 53.22 22.09 3.25
N ILE A 5 52.42 21.85 4.30
CA ILE A 5 51.01 22.28 4.37
C ILE A 5 50.80 22.92 5.75
N PHE A 6 50.52 24.23 5.75
CA PHE A 6 50.14 25.05 6.91
C PHE A 6 49.08 26.04 6.41
N SER A 7 48.00 26.25 7.20
CA SER A 7 46.98 27.32 7.11
C SER A 7 46.01 27.26 5.91
N LEU A 8 44.74 27.70 5.96
CA LEU A 8 44.08 28.75 6.73
C LEU A 8 42.53 28.60 6.66
N LEU A 9 41.81 29.20 7.62
CA LEU A 9 40.37 29.45 7.62
C LEU A 9 39.88 30.41 6.49
N PHE A 10 38.57 30.30 6.21
CA PHE A 10 37.59 31.36 5.88
C PHE A 10 37.36 31.82 4.42
N LEU A 11 36.06 31.76 4.03
CA LEU A 11 35.25 32.66 3.16
C LEU A 11 35.44 32.65 1.63
N LEU A 12 34.45 32.10 0.92
CA LEU A 12 33.60 32.74 -0.12
C LEU A 12 32.82 31.59 -0.81
N ALA A 13 31.50 31.43 -0.60
CA ALA A 13 30.43 32.11 -1.34
C ALA A 13 30.56 32.00 -2.87
N LEU A 14 29.48 31.50 -3.51
CA LEU A 14 29.17 31.40 -4.94
C LEU A 14 29.45 30.01 -5.56
N PHE A 15 28.41 29.17 -5.55
CA PHE A 15 27.75 28.60 -6.75
C PHE A 15 26.88 27.41 -6.34
N MET A 16 25.65 27.69 -5.89
CA MET A 16 24.47 26.84 -6.10
C MET A 16 23.25 27.75 -6.17
N THR A 17 23.24 28.66 -7.16
CA THR A 17 21.97 29.15 -7.71
C THR A 17 21.44 28.03 -8.60
N ALA A 18 20.74 27.09 -8.00
CA ALA A 18 19.71 26.31 -8.66
C ALA A 18 18.40 26.64 -7.93
N CYS A 19 17.91 27.87 -8.12
CA CYS A 19 16.49 28.13 -8.07
C CYS A 19 15.87 27.34 -9.23
N ASN A 20 15.42 26.12 -8.95
CA ASN A 20 14.19 25.65 -9.54
C ASN A 20 13.14 25.81 -8.44
N ASP A 21 12.33 26.85 -8.57
CA ASP A 21 11.07 27.02 -7.84
C ASP A 21 10.03 26.01 -8.34
N ASP A 22 10.36 24.72 -8.34
CA ASP A 22 9.36 23.67 -8.38
C ASP A 22 8.90 23.47 -6.94
N LYS A 23 8.13 24.44 -6.44
CA LYS A 23 7.33 24.23 -5.23
C LYS A 23 6.36 23.11 -5.58
N ILE A 24 6.72 21.88 -5.26
CA ILE A 24 5.76 20.79 -5.10
C ILE A 24 4.69 21.37 -4.15
N ILE A 25 3.51 21.64 -4.70
CA ILE A 25 2.39 22.18 -3.92
C ILE A 25 1.94 21.03 -3.01
N PHE A 26 2.52 20.97 -1.82
CA PHE A 26 2.08 20.05 -0.79
C PHE A 26 0.65 20.40 -0.40
N PHE A 27 -0.15 19.37 -0.12
CA PHE A 27 -1.50 19.53 0.41
C PHE A 27 -1.44 20.35 1.71
N GLU A 28 -2.09 21.51 1.76
CA GLU A 28 -2.32 22.24 3.02
C GLU A 28 -3.35 21.47 3.85
N ASN A 29 -2.90 20.40 4.51
CA ASN A 29 -3.68 19.58 5.43
C ASN A 29 -3.57 20.17 6.84
N HIS A 30 -4.20 21.32 7.08
CA HIS A 30 -4.19 22.00 8.37
C HIS A 30 -5.59 22.10 8.99
N VAL A 31 -5.67 22.04 10.32
CA VAL A 31 -6.89 22.24 11.11
C VAL A 31 -6.69 23.41 12.08
N LYS A 32 -7.76 24.16 12.36
CA LYS A 32 -7.72 25.31 13.26
C LYS A 32 -7.91 24.88 14.71
N GLU A 33 -7.10 25.41 15.61
CA GLU A 33 -7.27 25.27 17.06
C GLU A 33 -7.67 26.63 17.68
N GLU A 34 -8.76 26.67 18.44
CA GLU A 34 -9.18 27.87 19.18
C GLU A 34 -8.42 27.95 20.52
N ASP A 35 -7.40 28.81 20.59
CA ASP A 35 -6.72 29.13 21.85
C ASP A 35 -7.52 30.23 22.58
N ASN A 36 -7.93 29.98 23.83
CA ASN A 36 -8.64 30.94 24.71
C ASN A 36 -7.70 32.07 25.21
N GLY A 37 -6.90 32.63 24.31
CA GLY A 37 -5.78 33.50 24.66
C GLY A 37 -4.94 33.97 23.47
N GLY A 38 -5.56 34.31 22.33
CA GLY A 38 -5.00 35.27 21.38
C GLY A 38 -3.79 34.82 20.55
N SER A 39 -3.94 33.78 19.73
CA SER A 39 -3.13 33.52 18.52
C SER A 39 -3.67 32.25 17.82
N GLU A 40 -4.34 32.40 16.66
CA GLU A 40 -4.80 31.26 15.85
C GLU A 40 -3.58 30.48 15.32
N THR A 41 -3.35 29.26 15.81
CA THR A 41 -2.28 28.38 15.31
C THR A 41 -2.91 27.22 14.55
N THR A 42 -2.43 26.94 13.34
CA THR A 42 -2.89 25.81 12.52
C THR A 42 -2.12 24.54 12.88
N VAL A 43 -2.85 23.50 13.29
CA VAL A 43 -2.29 22.17 13.58
C VAL A 43 -2.30 21.34 12.31
N PRO A 44 -1.17 20.73 11.89
CA PRO A 44 -1.19 19.77 10.79
C PRO A 44 -2.09 18.57 11.10
N ARG A 45 -2.96 18.21 10.14
CA ARG A 45 -3.90 17.08 10.22
C ARG A 45 -3.22 15.74 10.52
N LEU A 46 -1.94 15.62 10.19
CA LEU A 46 -1.08 14.50 10.59
C LEU A 46 -1.23 14.15 12.08
N PHE A 47 -1.17 15.14 12.98
CA PHE A 47 -1.23 14.90 14.42
C PHE A 47 -2.66 14.62 14.93
N GLU A 48 -3.68 14.81 14.09
CA GLU A 48 -5.04 14.35 14.38
C GLU A 48 -5.18 12.85 14.18
N VAL A 49 -4.45 12.27 13.22
CA VAL A 49 -4.56 10.85 12.87
C VAL A 49 -3.55 9.97 13.62
N ILE A 50 -2.41 10.52 14.05
CA ILE A 50 -1.35 9.78 14.78
C ILE A 50 -1.55 9.84 16.30
N ASN A 51 -1.45 8.69 16.96
CA ASN A 51 -1.42 8.57 18.41
C ASN A 51 -0.03 8.95 18.95
N LEU A 52 0.13 10.19 19.41
CA LEU A 52 1.40 10.68 19.97
C LEU A 52 1.81 10.01 21.29
N ASP A 53 0.91 9.23 21.92
CA ASP A 53 1.23 8.40 23.09
C ASP A 53 1.73 7.00 22.69
N TYR A 54 1.89 6.70 21.39
CA TYR A 54 2.45 5.43 20.96
C TYR A 54 3.92 5.30 21.37
N PRO A 55 4.36 4.15 21.94
CA PRO A 55 5.75 3.95 22.36
C PRO A 55 6.75 4.21 21.22
N GLY A 56 7.77 5.02 21.50
CA GLY A 56 8.76 5.47 20.52
C GLY A 56 8.47 6.85 19.91
N LEU A 57 7.28 7.43 20.14
CA LEU A 57 6.92 8.77 19.67
C LEU A 57 7.11 9.87 20.73
N GLU A 58 7.82 9.59 21.83
CA GLU A 58 7.94 10.52 22.97
C GLU A 58 8.57 11.86 22.56
N LYS A 59 9.55 11.83 21.64
CA LYS A 59 10.16 13.04 21.11
C LYS A 59 9.25 13.80 20.15
N VAL A 60 8.49 13.09 19.32
CA VAL A 60 7.47 13.69 18.43
C VAL A 60 6.46 14.45 19.27
N LYS A 61 5.95 13.82 20.33
CA LYS A 61 5.04 14.43 21.29
C LYS A 61 5.66 15.66 21.97
N ALA A 62 6.91 15.58 22.42
CA ALA A 62 7.59 16.70 23.07
C ALA A 62 7.78 17.93 22.16
N TYR A 63 7.96 17.74 20.85
CA TYR A 63 7.98 18.84 19.88
C TYR A 63 6.57 19.37 19.57
N TYR A 64 5.60 18.47 19.42
CA TYR A 64 4.19 18.82 19.23
C TYR A 64 3.65 19.69 20.37
N ASP A 65 3.92 19.33 21.63
CA ASP A 65 3.47 20.09 22.82
C ASP A 65 4.06 21.51 22.88
N LYS A 66 5.19 21.76 22.19
CA LYS A 66 5.81 23.07 22.04
C LYS A 66 5.29 23.84 20.82
N LYS A 67 4.32 23.30 20.09
CA LYS A 67 3.82 23.79 18.80
C LYS A 67 4.91 23.83 17.71
N ASP A 68 5.99 23.05 17.86
CA ASP A 68 7.05 22.91 16.85
C ASP A 68 6.74 21.72 15.91
N TYR A 69 5.79 21.96 15.01
CA TYR A 69 5.27 20.93 14.11
C TYR A 69 6.30 20.47 13.06
N VAL A 70 7.25 21.32 12.69
CA VAL A 70 8.31 20.98 11.72
C VAL A 70 9.27 19.96 12.33
N SER A 71 9.75 20.22 13.56
CA SER A 71 10.60 19.27 14.26
C SER A 71 9.85 18.01 14.65
N ALA A 72 8.58 18.11 15.04
CA ALA A 72 7.74 16.94 15.32
C ALA A 72 7.59 16.02 14.10
N THR A 73 7.32 16.59 12.93
CA THR A 73 7.17 15.80 11.68
C THR A 73 8.50 15.19 11.24
N SER A 74 9.61 15.93 11.40
CA SER A 74 10.95 15.43 11.10
C SER A 74 11.32 14.25 11.99
N GLU A 75 11.04 14.34 13.30
CA GLU A 75 11.32 13.23 14.21
C GLU A 75 10.37 12.04 14.00
N LEU A 76 9.15 12.27 13.51
CA LEU A 76 8.25 11.17 13.11
C LEU A 76 8.80 10.41 11.89
N LEU A 77 9.42 11.11 10.93
CA LEU A 77 10.11 10.46 9.82
C LEU A 77 11.28 9.62 10.31
N GLU A 78 12.09 10.15 11.21
CA GLU A 78 13.19 9.40 11.81
C GLU A 78 12.69 8.19 12.60
N TYR A 79 11.57 8.29 13.31
CA TYR A 79 10.91 7.12 13.90
C TYR A 79 10.57 6.06 12.84
N TYR A 80 9.87 6.42 11.76
CA TYR A 80 9.49 5.45 10.73
C TYR A 80 10.68 4.85 9.97
N ARG A 81 11.79 5.59 9.81
CA ARG A 81 13.03 5.07 9.23
C ARG A 81 13.72 4.04 10.11
N ASN A 82 13.56 4.14 11.43
CA ASN A 82 14.28 3.32 12.40
C ASN A 82 13.39 2.33 13.15
N ARG A 83 12.07 2.27 12.87
CA ARG A 83 11.17 1.33 13.56
C ARG A 83 11.51 -0.12 13.18
N GLU A 84 11.50 -0.99 14.19
CA GLU A 84 11.81 -2.43 14.04
C GLU A 84 10.70 -3.32 14.63
N ASP A 85 9.71 -2.73 15.31
CA ASP A 85 8.61 -3.45 15.97
C ASP A 85 7.52 -3.94 15.01
N VAL A 86 7.56 -3.48 13.75
CA VAL A 86 6.62 -3.84 12.70
C VAL A 86 7.34 -4.56 11.55
N THR A 87 6.82 -5.74 11.18
CA THR A 87 7.30 -6.53 10.03
C THR A 87 6.22 -6.60 8.95
N ASN A 88 6.51 -6.12 7.74
CA ASN A 88 5.66 -6.35 6.57
C ASN A 88 6.07 -7.66 5.85
N PRO A 89 5.32 -8.77 5.99
CA PRO A 89 5.69 -10.06 5.39
C PRO A 89 5.50 -10.11 3.87
N ASN A 90 4.88 -9.09 3.26
CA ASN A 90 4.76 -8.99 1.80
C ASN A 90 6.07 -8.53 1.15
N ILE A 91 6.99 -7.96 1.92
CA ILE A 91 8.21 -7.32 1.43
C ILE A 91 9.45 -8.08 1.90
N ASN A 92 10.43 -8.21 1.01
CA ASN A 92 11.76 -8.65 1.36
C ASN A 92 12.79 -7.80 0.62
N LEU A 93 13.22 -6.70 1.24
CA LEU A 93 14.13 -5.73 0.64
C LEU A 93 15.40 -6.40 0.09
N GLY A 94 16.01 -7.32 0.86
CA GLY A 94 17.24 -8.01 0.48
C GLY A 94 17.11 -9.05 -0.64
N GLN A 95 15.90 -9.41 -1.06
CA GLN A 95 15.64 -10.33 -2.17
C GLN A 95 14.83 -9.67 -3.30
N THR A 96 14.67 -8.35 -3.25
CA THR A 96 13.96 -7.60 -4.29
C THR A 96 14.69 -7.74 -5.61
N SER A 97 13.94 -8.12 -6.65
CA SER A 97 14.45 -8.18 -8.02
C SER A 97 13.41 -7.57 -8.96
N ILE A 98 13.88 -7.08 -10.11
CA ILE A 98 13.01 -6.52 -11.13
C ILE A 98 13.39 -7.11 -12.48
N GLY A 99 12.47 -7.89 -13.07
CA GLY A 99 12.63 -8.43 -14.42
C GLY A 99 12.25 -7.39 -15.49
N ASP A 100 12.59 -7.69 -16.75
CA ASP A 100 12.43 -6.76 -17.87
C ASP A 100 11.00 -6.21 -18.02
N PHE A 101 9.98 -7.05 -17.82
CA PHE A 101 8.58 -6.63 -17.88
C PHE A 101 8.24 -5.59 -16.81
N ASN A 102 8.57 -5.87 -15.55
CA ASN A 102 8.32 -4.94 -14.44
C ASN A 102 9.17 -3.66 -14.55
N LYS A 103 10.40 -3.79 -15.05
CA LYS A 103 11.27 -2.64 -15.30
C LYS A 103 10.73 -1.76 -16.42
N ASN A 104 10.17 -2.35 -17.48
CA ASN A 104 9.49 -1.61 -18.54
C ASN A 104 8.31 -0.78 -18.00
N ILE A 105 7.54 -1.32 -17.06
CA ILE A 105 6.47 -0.59 -16.36
C ILE A 105 7.04 0.59 -15.57
N ALA A 106 8.06 0.34 -14.75
CA ALA A 106 8.67 1.37 -13.91
C ALA A 106 9.28 2.52 -14.72
N ASP A 107 9.98 2.19 -15.81
CA ASP A 107 10.66 3.16 -16.67
C ASP A 107 9.66 4.02 -17.45
N GLN A 108 8.64 3.41 -18.06
CA GLN A 108 7.63 4.16 -18.83
C GLN A 108 6.79 5.08 -17.95
N ALA A 109 6.57 4.73 -16.68
CA ALA A 109 5.89 5.61 -15.74
C ALA A 109 6.63 6.93 -15.49
N LEU A 110 7.95 6.99 -15.69
CA LEU A 110 8.73 8.24 -15.66
C LEU A 110 8.34 9.21 -16.78
N GLU A 111 7.75 8.69 -17.86
CA GLU A 111 7.24 9.45 -19.00
C GLU A 111 5.71 9.53 -18.98
N TYR A 112 5.07 9.34 -17.81
CA TYR A 112 3.62 9.38 -17.62
C TYR A 112 2.86 8.35 -18.47
N ARG A 113 3.53 7.25 -18.81
CA ARG A 113 2.94 6.09 -19.48
C ARG A 113 2.60 5.04 -18.45
N PHE A 114 1.33 5.02 -18.05
CA PHE A 114 0.91 4.25 -16.88
C PHE A 114 0.41 2.86 -17.24
N TYR A 115 0.93 1.87 -16.52
CA TYR A 115 0.49 0.48 -16.65
C TYR A 115 -0.93 0.30 -16.10
N ILE A 116 -1.78 -0.27 -16.93
CA ILE A 116 -3.11 -0.76 -16.57
C ILE A 116 -3.17 -2.20 -17.09
N LYS A 117 -3.54 -3.15 -16.23
CA LYS A 117 -3.49 -4.58 -16.56
C LYS A 117 -4.20 -4.87 -17.89
N ASP A 118 -3.48 -5.54 -18.78
CA ASP A 118 -3.93 -5.95 -20.12
C ASP A 118 -4.32 -4.76 -21.05
N LYS A 119 -3.88 -3.53 -20.74
CA LYS A 119 -4.10 -2.33 -21.56
C LYS A 119 -2.76 -1.71 -21.99
N TYR A 120 -2.62 -1.49 -23.30
CA TYR A 120 -1.41 -0.95 -23.93
C TYR A 120 -1.77 -0.28 -25.27
N GLU A 121 -1.00 0.73 -25.65
CA GLU A 121 -1.13 1.40 -26.95
C GLU A 121 -0.61 0.51 -28.07
N SER A 122 0.57 -0.07 -27.89
CA SER A 122 1.21 -0.95 -28.87
C SER A 122 2.05 -2.02 -28.17
N LYS A 123 2.37 -3.07 -28.91
CA LYS A 123 3.25 -4.16 -28.50
C LYS A 123 4.17 -4.47 -29.66
N ASP A 124 5.48 -4.41 -29.43
CA ASP A 124 6.47 -4.65 -30.48
C ASP A 124 6.63 -6.14 -30.80
N ALA A 125 7.44 -6.46 -31.80
CA ALA A 125 7.69 -7.84 -32.24
C ALA A 125 8.36 -8.71 -31.16
N SER A 126 9.02 -8.11 -30.16
CA SER A 126 9.60 -8.81 -29.02
C SER A 126 8.62 -9.06 -27.89
N GLY A 127 7.40 -8.52 -27.99
CA GLY A 127 6.39 -8.58 -26.94
C GLY A 127 6.55 -7.50 -25.88
N LYS A 128 7.37 -6.47 -26.10
CA LYS A 128 7.46 -5.32 -25.20
C LYS A 128 6.29 -4.38 -25.43
N GLU A 129 5.60 -4.03 -24.36
CA GLU A 129 4.40 -3.19 -24.39
C GLU A 129 4.75 -1.73 -24.21
N THR A 130 4.09 -0.85 -24.96
CA THR A 130 4.08 0.60 -24.77
C THR A 130 2.75 0.99 -24.11
N TYR A 131 2.81 1.59 -22.93
CA TYR A 131 1.63 1.94 -22.13
C TYR A 131 1.05 3.29 -22.52
N VAL A 132 -0.19 3.52 -22.07
CA VAL A 132 -0.98 4.71 -22.41
C VAL A 132 -0.34 5.95 -21.84
N LEU A 133 -0.10 6.96 -22.68
CA LEU A 133 0.40 8.27 -22.25
C LEU A 133 -0.75 9.11 -21.68
N PHE A 134 -0.61 9.54 -20.42
CA PHE A 134 -1.61 10.36 -19.74
C PHE A 134 -1.27 11.85 -19.68
N LYS A 135 -0.01 12.23 -19.96
CA LYS A 135 0.38 13.64 -19.98
C LYS A 135 -0.09 14.33 -21.26
N GLN A 136 -0.87 15.40 -21.11
CA GLN A 136 -1.43 16.23 -22.18
C GLN A 136 -1.29 17.70 -21.77
N ASP A 137 -0.73 18.54 -22.65
CA ASP A 137 -0.53 19.98 -22.38
C ASP A 137 0.17 20.25 -21.02
N ASP A 138 1.21 19.45 -20.74
CA ASP A 138 2.00 19.45 -19.49
C ASP A 138 1.27 19.04 -18.20
N GLU A 139 0.02 18.60 -18.27
CA GLU A 139 -0.76 18.10 -17.13
C GLU A 139 -1.09 16.61 -17.27
N ILE A 140 -1.29 15.90 -16.15
CA ILE A 140 -1.76 14.51 -16.17
C ILE A 140 -3.28 14.51 -16.36
N ASN A 141 -3.75 14.06 -17.52
CA ASN A 141 -5.17 13.91 -17.78
C ASN A 141 -5.69 12.57 -17.24
N TRP A 142 -6.07 12.55 -15.96
CA TRP A 142 -6.64 11.38 -15.28
C TRP A 142 -7.97 10.88 -15.87
N ASN A 143 -8.64 11.69 -16.69
CA ASN A 143 -9.90 11.35 -17.36
C ASN A 143 -9.69 10.86 -18.80
N TYR A 144 -8.43 10.79 -19.27
CA TYR A 144 -8.14 10.35 -20.62
C TYR A 144 -8.46 8.86 -20.80
N VAL A 145 -9.26 8.56 -21.83
CA VAL A 145 -9.55 7.19 -22.26
C VAL A 145 -9.25 7.09 -23.76
N PRO A 146 -8.26 6.29 -24.19
CA PRO A 146 -7.97 6.07 -25.60
C PRO A 146 -9.18 5.49 -26.34
N ASP A 147 -9.31 5.79 -27.64
CA ASP A 147 -10.44 5.31 -28.48
C ASP A 147 -10.66 3.80 -28.40
N LYS A 148 -9.57 3.03 -28.36
CA LYS A 148 -9.58 1.56 -28.22
C LYS A 148 -10.24 1.06 -26.93
N TYR A 149 -10.28 1.90 -25.89
CA TYR A 149 -10.83 1.57 -24.58
C TYR A 149 -12.09 2.38 -24.25
N LYS A 150 -12.66 3.11 -25.21
CA LYS A 150 -13.94 3.80 -25.01
C LYS A 150 -15.05 2.82 -24.66
N GLY A 151 -15.79 3.13 -23.59
CA GLY A 151 -16.85 2.27 -23.06
C GLY A 151 -16.36 1.15 -22.14
N ASP A 152 -15.05 0.96 -21.99
CA ASP A 152 -14.47 0.01 -21.05
C ASP A 152 -14.35 0.65 -19.66
N ALA A 153 -15.35 0.39 -18.80
CA ALA A 153 -15.34 0.89 -17.44
C ALA A 153 -14.15 0.36 -16.62
N GLU A 154 -13.64 -0.85 -16.93
CA GLU A 154 -12.52 -1.44 -16.20
C GLU A 154 -11.21 -0.69 -16.46
N PHE A 155 -11.06 -0.04 -17.62
CA PHE A 155 -9.92 0.83 -17.91
C PHE A 155 -9.82 1.96 -16.87
N VAL A 156 -10.92 2.69 -16.67
CA VAL A 156 -11.00 3.79 -15.69
C VAL A 156 -10.80 3.26 -14.28
N TYR A 157 -11.45 2.14 -13.97
CA TYR A 157 -11.36 1.50 -12.66
C TYR A 157 -9.93 1.09 -12.31
N GLN A 158 -9.17 0.55 -13.26
CA GLN A 158 -7.81 0.07 -12.99
C GLN A 158 -6.75 1.17 -13.03
N LEU A 159 -6.96 2.25 -13.78
CA LEU A 159 -6.11 3.45 -13.73
C LEU A 159 -5.95 3.93 -12.27
N HIS A 160 -7.07 4.01 -11.55
CA HIS A 160 -7.09 4.44 -10.14
C HIS A 160 -6.57 3.40 -9.14
N ARG A 161 -6.07 2.24 -9.59
CA ARG A 161 -5.36 1.27 -8.74
C ARG A 161 -3.84 1.50 -8.72
N HIS A 162 -3.33 2.41 -9.55
CA HIS A 162 -1.92 2.83 -9.58
C HIS A 162 -0.91 1.68 -9.71
N GLN A 163 -1.22 0.71 -10.56
CA GLN A 163 -0.54 -0.58 -10.64
C GLN A 163 0.97 -0.49 -10.98
N TRP A 164 1.44 0.65 -11.49
CA TRP A 164 2.85 0.86 -11.82
C TRP A 164 3.73 1.24 -10.61
N MET A 165 3.16 1.87 -9.57
CA MET A 165 3.96 2.51 -8.51
C MET A 165 4.79 1.50 -7.70
N ILE A 166 4.25 0.29 -7.47
CA ILE A 166 5.01 -0.78 -6.79
C ILE A 166 6.23 -1.22 -7.61
N TYR A 167 6.17 -1.14 -8.94
CA TYR A 167 7.31 -1.48 -9.79
C TYR A 167 8.37 -0.38 -9.79
N GLN A 168 7.98 0.90 -9.64
CA GLN A 168 8.92 1.99 -9.37
C GLN A 168 9.64 1.78 -8.03
N ALA A 169 8.91 1.33 -6.99
CA ALA A 169 9.48 0.97 -5.70
C ALA A 169 10.50 -0.19 -5.79
N ASN A 170 10.15 -1.25 -6.53
CA ASN A 170 11.07 -2.34 -6.80
C ASN A 170 12.30 -1.88 -7.60
N ALA A 171 12.12 -1.03 -8.62
CA ALA A 171 13.21 -0.51 -9.44
C ALA A 171 14.18 0.32 -8.60
N TYR A 172 13.66 1.22 -7.75
CA TYR A 172 14.47 1.98 -6.80
C TYR A 172 15.26 1.09 -5.86
N THR A 173 14.63 0.05 -5.30
CA THR A 173 15.30 -0.85 -4.35
C THR A 173 16.47 -1.59 -4.98
N VAL A 174 16.39 -1.87 -6.28
CA VAL A 174 17.45 -2.56 -7.04
C VAL A 174 18.52 -1.58 -7.54
N THR A 175 18.16 -0.38 -7.97
CA THR A 175 19.10 0.53 -8.65
C THR A 175 19.55 1.71 -7.80
N HIS A 176 18.87 2.00 -6.69
CA HIS A 176 19.01 3.21 -5.87
C HIS A 176 18.89 4.51 -6.67
N ASP A 177 18.09 4.50 -7.75
CA ASP A 177 17.91 5.68 -8.60
C ASP A 177 16.70 6.49 -8.14
N GLU A 178 16.98 7.65 -7.56
CA GLU A 178 16.00 8.55 -6.94
C GLU A 178 14.91 9.04 -7.92
N LYS A 179 15.09 8.90 -9.24
CA LYS A 179 14.06 9.27 -10.22
C LYS A 179 12.74 8.53 -10.01
N TYR A 180 12.78 7.29 -9.54
CA TYR A 180 11.57 6.50 -9.29
C TYR A 180 10.80 7.01 -8.07
N VAL A 181 11.51 7.43 -7.01
CA VAL A 181 10.88 8.02 -5.82
C VAL A 181 10.26 9.36 -6.18
N LYS A 182 11.00 10.22 -6.90
CA LYS A 182 10.52 11.53 -7.35
C LYS A 182 9.27 11.40 -8.23
N SER A 183 9.28 10.49 -9.21
CA SER A 183 8.12 10.23 -10.06
C SER A 183 6.91 9.72 -9.28
N TRP A 184 7.11 8.83 -8.29
CA TRP A 184 6.02 8.38 -7.43
C TRP A 184 5.42 9.52 -6.60
N ILE A 185 6.26 10.35 -5.96
CA ILE A 185 5.83 11.51 -5.18
C ILE A 185 5.03 12.49 -6.04
N GLU A 186 5.55 12.83 -7.22
CA GLU A 186 4.89 13.73 -8.17
C GLU A 186 3.52 13.20 -8.59
N VAL A 187 3.48 11.98 -9.14
CA VAL A 187 2.26 11.40 -9.72
C VAL A 187 1.22 11.07 -8.65
N TYR A 188 1.63 10.54 -7.50
CA TYR A 188 0.70 10.26 -6.40
C TYR A 188 0.20 11.55 -5.74
N GLY A 189 1.06 12.55 -5.57
CA GLY A 189 0.69 13.87 -5.07
C GLY A 189 -0.33 14.57 -5.97
N ASP A 190 -0.10 14.54 -7.29
CA ASP A 190 -1.07 15.07 -8.27
C ASP A 190 -2.41 14.32 -8.24
N TRP A 191 -2.37 12.98 -8.12
CA TRP A 191 -3.59 12.19 -7.98
C TRP A 191 -4.38 12.56 -6.72
N LEU A 192 -3.70 12.70 -5.58
CA LEU A 192 -4.32 13.11 -4.32
C LEU A 192 -4.98 14.49 -4.44
N LYS A 193 -4.31 15.42 -5.14
CA LYS A 193 -4.82 16.79 -5.38
C LYS A 193 -6.06 16.79 -6.26
N THR A 194 -6.05 15.96 -7.28
CA THR A 194 -7.15 15.86 -8.24
C THR A 194 -8.36 15.16 -7.62
N PHE A 195 -8.13 14.17 -6.76
CA PHE A 195 -9.18 13.31 -6.22
C PHE A 195 -9.14 13.23 -4.68
N PRO A 196 -9.53 14.31 -3.97
CA PRO A 196 -9.62 14.27 -2.51
C PRO A 196 -10.62 13.20 -2.06
N CYS A 197 -10.36 12.58 -0.91
CA CYS A 197 -11.26 11.57 -0.35
C CYS A 197 -12.65 12.18 -0.07
N PRO A 198 -13.75 11.61 -0.59
CA PRO A 198 -15.09 12.11 -0.33
C PRO A 198 -15.47 12.03 1.14
N GLU A 199 -16.22 13.02 1.61
CA GLU A 199 -16.85 12.95 2.92
C GLU A 199 -18.04 11.98 2.89
N GLY A 200 -17.98 10.93 3.72
CA GLY A 200 -19.09 10.02 3.93
C GLY A 200 -19.23 8.95 2.85
N LYS A 201 -20.43 8.86 2.25
CA LYS A 201 -20.78 7.76 1.34
C LYS A 201 -20.29 8.06 -0.08
N VAL A 202 -19.56 7.11 -0.67
CA VAL A 202 -19.00 7.21 -2.01
C VAL A 202 -20.06 6.90 -3.07
N ASP A 203 -20.22 7.80 -4.04
CA ASP A 203 -21.06 7.61 -5.23
C ASP A 203 -20.18 7.17 -6.40
N LYS A 204 -20.40 5.95 -6.91
CA LYS A 204 -19.69 5.37 -8.05
C LYS A 204 -19.61 6.32 -9.26
N ASN A 205 -20.68 7.07 -9.54
CA ASN A 205 -20.75 7.90 -10.73
C ASN A 205 -19.99 9.22 -10.61
N LYS A 206 -19.58 9.58 -9.38
CA LYS A 206 -18.86 10.83 -9.08
C LYS A 206 -17.45 10.59 -8.58
N ASN A 207 -17.25 9.46 -7.90
CA ASN A 207 -16.06 9.14 -7.13
C ASN A 207 -15.58 7.71 -7.42
N VAL A 208 -15.50 7.37 -8.71
CA VAL A 208 -15.12 6.04 -9.20
C VAL A 208 -13.78 5.59 -8.63
N GLU A 209 -12.88 6.53 -8.42
CA GLU A 209 -11.56 6.37 -7.87
C GLU A 209 -11.55 6.00 -6.38
N TRP A 210 -12.61 6.34 -5.63
CA TRP A 210 -12.79 5.97 -4.22
C TRP A 210 -13.81 4.84 -4.01
N TYR A 211 -14.33 4.27 -5.09
CA TYR A 211 -15.38 3.25 -5.06
C TYR A 211 -14.78 1.85 -5.19
N GLY A 212 -15.36 0.84 -4.54
CA GLY A 212 -15.04 -0.57 -4.81
C GLY A 212 -13.63 -1.01 -4.39
N LEU A 213 -12.94 -1.68 -5.31
CA LEU A 213 -11.62 -2.27 -5.12
C LEU A 213 -10.50 -1.22 -5.13
N GLN A 214 -10.75 -0.07 -5.76
CA GLN A 214 -9.76 0.97 -6.03
C GLN A 214 -9.06 1.45 -4.76
N PRO A 215 -9.77 1.93 -3.72
CA PRO A 215 -9.10 2.37 -2.49
C PRO A 215 -8.41 1.21 -1.77
N ALA A 216 -8.96 -0.01 -1.80
CA ALA A 216 -8.36 -1.17 -1.14
C ALA A 216 -7.01 -1.54 -1.76
N HIS A 217 -6.94 -1.60 -3.09
CA HIS A 217 -5.70 -1.86 -3.82
C HIS A 217 -4.66 -0.75 -3.57
N ARG A 218 -5.08 0.53 -3.54
CA ARG A 218 -4.16 1.63 -3.21
C ARG A 218 -3.62 1.51 -1.80
N VAL A 219 -4.47 1.30 -0.79
CA VAL A 219 -4.02 1.14 0.61
C VAL A 219 -3.00 0.01 0.73
N GLN A 220 -3.28 -1.16 0.14
CA GLN A 220 -2.34 -2.28 0.15
C GLN A 220 -1.00 -1.93 -0.52
N ALA A 221 -1.05 -1.35 -1.72
CA ALA A 221 0.15 -0.97 -2.44
C ALA A 221 0.97 0.10 -1.70
N GLN A 222 0.33 1.10 -1.12
CA GLN A 222 1.02 2.19 -0.41
C GLN A 222 1.72 1.70 0.87
N LEU A 223 1.12 0.76 1.61
CA LEU A 223 1.78 0.10 2.76
C LEU A 223 3.09 -0.59 2.36
N ASP A 224 3.07 -1.26 1.20
CA ASP A 224 4.24 -1.93 0.63
C ASP A 224 5.26 -0.92 0.10
N ILE A 225 4.82 0.08 -0.69
CA ILE A 225 5.65 1.13 -1.29
C ILE A 225 6.41 1.94 -0.23
N MET A 226 5.75 2.29 0.89
CA MET A 226 6.42 3.01 1.99
C MET A 226 7.65 2.25 2.48
N SER A 227 7.56 0.92 2.62
CA SER A 227 8.66 0.08 3.10
C SER A 227 9.89 0.14 2.18
N TYR A 228 9.68 0.36 0.87
CA TYR A 228 10.75 0.49 -0.11
C TYR A 228 11.35 1.90 -0.17
N PHE A 229 10.52 2.94 -0.01
CA PHE A 229 10.95 4.32 -0.23
C PHE A 229 11.32 5.11 1.03
N ILE A 230 10.99 4.64 2.24
CA ILE A 230 11.14 5.42 3.48
C ILE A 230 12.60 5.90 3.75
N GLN A 231 13.59 5.18 3.21
CA GLN A 231 15.01 5.53 3.35
C GLN A 231 15.53 6.52 2.30
N SER A 232 14.72 6.85 1.28
CA SER A 232 15.08 7.86 0.29
C SER A 232 15.20 9.24 0.93
N GLU A 233 16.16 10.03 0.43
CA GLU A 233 16.27 11.46 0.78
C GLU A 233 15.08 12.28 0.29
N ASN A 234 14.38 11.82 -0.76
CA ASN A 234 13.20 12.49 -1.32
C ASN A 234 11.92 12.14 -0.53
N PHE A 235 11.94 11.13 0.34
CA PHE A 235 10.85 10.88 1.28
C PHE A 235 10.97 11.87 2.45
N THR A 236 10.55 13.10 2.24
CA THR A 236 10.70 14.20 3.20
C THR A 236 9.67 14.14 4.33
N PRO A 237 9.86 14.89 5.45
CA PRO A 237 8.85 15.02 6.50
C PRO A 237 7.50 15.53 5.98
N GLU A 238 7.49 16.47 5.03
CA GLU A 238 6.29 17.02 4.41
C GLU A 238 5.55 15.96 3.59
N TRP A 239 6.30 15.15 2.85
CA TRP A 239 5.73 14.02 2.12
C TRP A 239 5.18 12.95 3.06
N LEU A 240 5.88 12.62 4.14
CA LEU A 240 5.39 11.70 5.17
C LEU A 240 4.03 12.16 5.72
N SER A 241 3.91 13.46 6.04
CA SER A 241 2.64 14.05 6.51
C SER A 241 1.51 13.82 5.50
N THR A 242 1.77 14.15 4.22
CA THR A 242 0.81 13.94 3.13
C THR A 242 0.43 12.46 2.99
N PHE A 243 1.42 11.59 2.97
CA PHE A 243 1.27 10.14 2.80
C PHE A 243 0.44 9.51 3.92
N LEU A 244 0.75 9.80 5.19
CA LEU A 244 0.07 9.21 6.33
C LEU A 244 -1.39 9.68 6.43
N VAL A 245 -1.65 10.95 6.14
CA VAL A 245 -3.02 11.48 6.09
C VAL A 245 -3.81 10.81 4.96
N ALA A 246 -3.24 10.71 3.76
CA ALA A 246 -3.87 10.04 2.61
C ALA A 246 -4.12 8.55 2.86
N LEU A 247 -3.21 7.86 3.53
CA LEU A 247 -3.36 6.46 3.91
C LEU A 247 -4.52 6.29 4.90
N SER A 248 -4.58 7.13 5.94
CA SER A 248 -5.70 7.13 6.89
C SER A 248 -7.03 7.39 6.18
N ASP A 249 -7.08 8.32 5.24
CA ASP A 249 -8.28 8.60 4.46
C ASP A 249 -8.72 7.43 3.59
N GLY A 250 -7.77 6.74 2.95
CA GLY A 250 -8.05 5.52 2.21
C GLY A 250 -8.67 4.43 3.07
N VAL A 251 -8.13 4.21 4.26
CA VAL A 251 -8.67 3.21 5.19
C VAL A 251 -10.07 3.61 5.67
N GLU A 252 -10.27 4.87 6.07
CA GLU A 252 -11.57 5.36 6.55
C GLU A 252 -12.64 5.40 5.45
N CYS A 253 -12.24 5.70 4.21
CA CYS A 253 -13.11 5.64 3.04
C CYS A 253 -13.66 4.23 2.84
N ILE A 254 -12.80 3.22 2.94
CA ILE A 254 -13.19 1.81 2.83
C ILE A 254 -14.14 1.43 3.96
N ARG A 255 -13.79 1.77 5.21
CA ARG A 255 -14.59 1.44 6.39
C ARG A 255 -16.03 1.98 6.31
N LYS A 256 -16.19 3.20 5.79
CA LYS A 256 -17.51 3.84 5.60
C LYS A 256 -18.29 3.28 4.40
N ASN A 257 -17.64 2.53 3.50
CA ASN A 257 -18.18 2.14 2.20
C ASN A 257 -17.92 0.66 1.85
N TYR A 258 -17.96 -0.22 2.84
CA TYR A 258 -17.83 -1.66 2.58
C TYR A 258 -18.87 -2.17 1.59
N TYR A 259 -18.40 -3.03 0.71
CA TYR A 259 -19.24 -3.77 -0.22
C TYR A 259 -19.98 -4.90 0.48
N LYS A 260 -21.07 -5.33 -0.14
CA LYS A 260 -21.81 -6.52 0.29
C LYS A 260 -21.35 -7.76 -0.48
N GLU A 261 -20.85 -7.57 -1.70
CA GLU A 261 -20.27 -8.62 -2.53
C GLU A 261 -19.00 -9.17 -1.89
N THR A 262 -18.98 -10.49 -1.68
CA THR A 262 -17.97 -11.20 -0.89
C THR A 262 -16.54 -10.97 -1.38
N ASN A 263 -16.28 -11.01 -2.69
CA ASN A 263 -14.94 -10.86 -3.24
C ASN A 263 -14.36 -9.45 -3.02
N ILE A 264 -15.17 -8.40 -3.24
CA ILE A 264 -14.73 -7.01 -3.01
C ILE A 264 -14.58 -6.74 -1.51
N LEU A 265 -15.52 -7.25 -0.71
CA LEU A 265 -15.48 -7.10 0.74
C LEU A 265 -14.20 -7.71 1.35
N ILE A 266 -13.76 -8.89 0.90
CA ILE A 266 -12.53 -9.52 1.40
C ILE A 266 -11.32 -8.62 1.15
N THR A 267 -11.14 -8.13 -0.09
CA THR A 267 -10.01 -7.25 -0.43
C THR A 267 -10.04 -5.95 0.38
N GLN A 268 -11.24 -5.38 0.56
CA GLN A 268 -11.43 -4.21 1.42
C GLN A 268 -11.04 -4.51 2.87
N VAL A 269 -11.52 -5.61 3.44
CA VAL A 269 -11.16 -6.02 4.80
C VAL A 269 -9.66 -6.30 4.93
N GLU A 270 -9.05 -6.95 3.94
CA GLU A 270 -7.62 -7.23 3.91
C GLU A 270 -6.80 -5.93 3.96
N SER A 271 -7.19 -4.92 3.20
CA SER A 271 -6.52 -3.61 3.23
C SER A 271 -6.63 -2.92 4.59
N VAL A 272 -7.81 -2.96 5.23
CA VAL A 272 -8.05 -2.34 6.54
C VAL A 272 -7.30 -3.06 7.66
N VAL A 273 -7.33 -4.39 7.67
CA VAL A 273 -6.56 -5.19 8.65
C VAL A 273 -5.06 -4.98 8.46
N SER A 274 -4.57 -5.01 7.21
CA SER A 274 -3.14 -4.79 6.92
C SER A 274 -2.69 -3.41 7.39
N ALA A 275 -3.49 -2.36 7.16
CA ALA A 275 -3.18 -1.02 7.66
C ALA A 275 -3.13 -0.98 9.19
N GLY A 276 -4.10 -1.60 9.87
CA GLY A 276 -4.11 -1.67 11.34
C GLY A 276 -2.94 -2.46 11.94
N ILE A 277 -2.42 -3.48 11.23
CA ILE A 277 -1.24 -4.23 11.67
C ILE A 277 0.04 -3.43 11.41
N LEU A 278 0.20 -2.89 10.20
CA LEU A 278 1.46 -2.32 9.73
C LEU A 278 1.65 -0.84 10.09
N MET A 279 0.60 -0.15 10.51
CA MET A 279 0.63 1.24 10.93
C MET A 279 -0.06 1.40 12.30
N PRO A 280 0.46 0.74 13.35
CA PRO A 280 -0.17 0.74 14.67
C PRO A 280 -0.15 2.12 15.37
N GLU A 281 0.60 3.08 14.83
CA GLU A 281 0.73 4.43 15.38
C GLU A 281 -0.51 5.30 15.09
N PHE A 282 -1.39 4.92 14.17
CA PHE A 282 -2.65 5.63 13.96
C PHE A 282 -3.58 5.49 15.17
N LYS A 283 -4.26 6.57 15.57
CA LYS A 283 -5.26 6.57 16.66
C LYS A 283 -6.35 5.51 16.45
N LYS A 284 -6.72 5.28 15.19
CA LYS A 284 -7.78 4.33 14.81
C LYS A 284 -7.27 2.94 14.45
N ALA A 285 -5.97 2.65 14.52
CA ALA A 285 -5.43 1.34 14.14
C ALA A 285 -6.11 0.18 14.90
N GLY A 286 -6.39 0.35 16.20
CA GLY A 286 -7.13 -0.64 16.98
C GLY A 286 -8.57 -0.85 16.51
N GLU A 287 -9.27 0.22 16.07
CA GLU A 287 -10.59 0.10 15.48
C GLU A 287 -10.56 -0.65 14.15
N TRP A 288 -9.58 -0.33 13.29
CA TRP A 288 -9.36 -1.00 12.00
C TRP A 288 -9.17 -2.50 12.19
N LEU A 289 -8.34 -2.88 13.17
CA LEU A 289 -8.10 -4.27 13.53
C LEU A 289 -9.37 -4.96 14.04
N ASN A 290 -10.05 -4.38 15.04
CA ASN A 290 -11.26 -4.99 15.62
C ASN A 290 -12.36 -5.21 14.57
N GLU A 291 -12.63 -4.19 13.76
CA GLU A 291 -13.66 -4.23 12.73
C GLU A 291 -13.30 -5.18 11.58
N GLY A 292 -12.07 -5.10 11.07
CA GLY A 292 -11.60 -5.92 9.97
C GLY A 292 -11.48 -7.39 10.34
N THR A 293 -10.95 -7.71 11.53
CA THR A 293 -10.82 -9.10 12.00
C THR A 293 -12.17 -9.75 12.29
N ALA A 294 -13.17 -8.98 12.77
CA ALA A 294 -14.54 -9.46 12.87
C ALA A 294 -15.12 -9.81 11.49
N LYS A 295 -14.98 -8.91 10.50
CA LYS A 295 -15.48 -9.13 9.14
C LYS A 295 -14.83 -10.32 8.45
N ILE A 296 -13.49 -10.46 8.52
CA ILE A 296 -12.83 -11.64 7.90
C ILE A 296 -13.23 -12.94 8.61
N THR A 297 -13.46 -12.91 9.93
CA THR A 297 -13.97 -14.06 10.66
C THR A 297 -15.37 -14.47 10.18
N GLU A 298 -16.26 -13.51 9.94
CA GLU A 298 -17.58 -13.77 9.36
C GLU A 298 -17.46 -14.41 7.97
N GLN A 299 -16.54 -13.90 7.14
CA GLN A 299 -16.27 -14.45 5.82
C GLN A 299 -15.72 -15.88 5.87
N VAL A 300 -14.79 -16.18 6.77
CA VAL A 300 -14.29 -17.55 6.99
C VAL A 300 -15.45 -18.49 7.36
N LYS A 301 -16.34 -18.07 8.26
CA LYS A 301 -17.49 -18.89 8.66
C LYS A 301 -18.51 -19.09 7.54
N ALA A 302 -18.66 -18.11 6.66
CA ALA A 302 -19.63 -18.16 5.56
C ALA A 302 -19.10 -18.96 4.35
N GLN A 303 -17.79 -18.94 4.10
CA GLN A 303 -17.19 -19.52 2.91
C GLN A 303 -16.72 -20.96 3.05
N PHE A 304 -16.55 -21.47 4.28
CA PHE A 304 -16.14 -22.84 4.52
C PHE A 304 -17.27 -23.65 5.18
N LEU A 305 -17.58 -24.78 4.57
CA LEU A 305 -18.53 -25.77 5.10
C LEU A 305 -17.99 -26.43 6.37
N GLY A 306 -18.84 -27.19 7.08
CA GLY A 306 -18.47 -27.82 8.35
C GLY A 306 -17.30 -28.83 8.25
N ASP A 307 -17.04 -29.35 7.05
CA ASP A 307 -15.91 -30.21 6.71
C ASP A 307 -14.66 -29.44 6.26
N GLY A 308 -14.75 -28.11 6.12
CA GLY A 308 -13.67 -27.21 5.71
C GLY A 308 -13.63 -26.92 4.21
N VAL A 309 -14.49 -27.53 3.38
CA VAL A 309 -14.48 -27.29 1.94
C VAL A 309 -15.08 -25.91 1.64
N HIS A 310 -14.51 -25.21 0.66
CA HIS A 310 -15.04 -23.90 0.25
C HIS A 310 -16.37 -24.07 -0.48
N VAL A 311 -17.34 -23.19 -0.22
CA VAL A 311 -18.72 -23.30 -0.70
C VAL A 311 -18.87 -23.38 -2.23
N GLU A 312 -17.90 -22.88 -2.99
CA GLU A 312 -17.93 -22.92 -4.46
C GLU A 312 -17.48 -24.26 -5.05
N LEU A 313 -16.94 -25.18 -4.23
CA LEU A 313 -16.49 -26.51 -4.63
C LEU A 313 -15.48 -26.48 -5.80
N THR A 314 -14.75 -25.38 -5.96
CA THR A 314 -13.72 -25.19 -6.98
C THR A 314 -12.34 -25.22 -6.29
N PRO A 315 -11.50 -26.24 -6.54
CA PRO A 315 -10.18 -26.36 -5.91
C PRO A 315 -9.32 -25.11 -5.99
N GLY A 316 -9.30 -24.43 -7.15
CA GLY A 316 -8.54 -23.18 -7.32
C GLY A 316 -9.00 -22.09 -6.34
N TYR A 317 -10.31 -21.80 -6.31
CA TYR A 317 -10.89 -20.81 -5.40
C TYR A 317 -10.74 -21.21 -3.94
N HIS A 318 -10.81 -22.51 -3.64
CA HIS A 318 -10.56 -23.00 -2.30
C HIS A 318 -9.13 -22.64 -1.82
N ILE A 319 -8.11 -22.89 -2.64
CA ILE A 319 -6.72 -22.55 -2.30
C ILE A 319 -6.54 -21.04 -2.12
N GLU A 320 -7.14 -20.22 -3.00
CA GLU A 320 -7.12 -18.75 -2.89
C GLU A 320 -7.77 -18.26 -1.60
N ALA A 321 -8.96 -18.78 -1.26
CA ALA A 321 -9.68 -18.40 -0.06
C ALA A 321 -8.91 -18.75 1.21
N VAL A 322 -8.33 -19.96 1.27
CA VAL A 322 -7.50 -20.37 2.42
C VAL A 322 -6.24 -19.51 2.51
N TYR A 323 -5.59 -19.22 1.38
CA TYR A 323 -4.43 -18.34 1.35
C TYR A 323 -4.77 -16.93 1.86
N ALA A 324 -5.82 -16.31 1.34
CA ALA A 324 -6.26 -14.96 1.72
C ALA A 324 -6.58 -14.88 3.22
N CYS A 325 -7.34 -15.85 3.75
CA CYS A 325 -7.72 -15.88 5.16
C CYS A 325 -6.52 -16.12 6.10
N ASN A 326 -5.53 -16.92 5.66
CA ASN A 326 -4.33 -17.19 6.44
C ASN A 326 -3.29 -16.06 6.35
N LYS A 327 -3.23 -15.32 5.23
CA LYS A 327 -2.28 -14.23 5.02
C LYS A 327 -2.35 -13.19 6.13
N LEU A 328 -3.55 -12.72 6.46
CA LEU A 328 -3.76 -11.73 7.53
C LEU A 328 -3.40 -12.26 8.91
N TYR A 329 -3.73 -13.53 9.21
CA TYR A 329 -3.38 -14.15 10.48
C TYR A 329 -1.86 -14.27 10.64
N ASN A 330 -1.15 -14.69 9.60
CA ASN A 330 0.32 -14.76 9.62
C ASN A 330 0.95 -13.37 9.79
N MET A 331 0.41 -12.34 9.10
CA MET A 331 0.84 -10.96 9.29
C MET A 331 0.62 -10.51 10.73
N ALA A 332 -0.52 -10.86 11.35
CA ALA A 332 -0.80 -10.56 12.74
C ALA A 332 0.14 -11.31 13.70
N GLN A 333 0.49 -12.56 13.38
CA GLN A 333 1.41 -13.39 14.17
C GLN A 333 2.80 -12.77 14.25
N VAL A 334 3.38 -12.36 13.13
CA VAL A 334 4.72 -11.76 13.11
C VAL A 334 4.77 -10.36 13.73
N ASN A 335 3.61 -9.72 13.92
CA ASN A 335 3.47 -8.39 14.53
C ASN A 335 2.84 -8.42 15.94
N ASN A 336 2.70 -9.59 16.57
CA ASN A 336 2.07 -9.75 17.88
C ASN A 336 0.63 -9.20 17.99
N LYS A 337 -0.15 -9.24 16.90
CA LYS A 337 -1.55 -8.77 16.81
C LYS A 337 -2.58 -9.89 16.74
N VAL A 338 -2.21 -11.15 16.99
CA VAL A 338 -3.15 -12.29 16.94
C VAL A 338 -4.31 -12.17 17.93
N GLY A 339 -4.14 -11.41 19.01
CA GLY A 339 -5.20 -11.16 20.01
C GLY A 339 -6.44 -10.43 19.47
N TYR A 340 -6.36 -9.83 18.28
CA TYR A 340 -7.52 -9.26 17.59
C TYR A 340 -8.38 -10.32 16.88
N PHE A 341 -7.83 -11.50 16.59
CA PHE A 341 -8.58 -12.61 16.02
C PHE A 341 -9.26 -13.43 17.12
N PRO A 342 -10.41 -14.05 16.85
CA PRO A 342 -11.03 -14.92 17.84
C PRO A 342 -10.14 -16.13 18.13
N ALA A 343 -10.15 -16.62 19.37
CA ALA A 343 -9.30 -17.73 19.80
C ALA A 343 -9.47 -19.01 18.96
N ASN A 344 -10.63 -19.21 18.31
CA ASN A 344 -10.88 -20.34 17.43
C ASN A 344 -10.57 -20.08 15.95
N TYR A 345 -10.02 -18.92 15.56
CA TYR A 345 -9.79 -18.54 14.16
C TYR A 345 -8.97 -19.58 13.40
N VAL A 346 -7.83 -20.00 13.95
CA VAL A 346 -6.99 -21.07 13.39
C VAL A 346 -7.77 -22.38 13.27
N GLY A 347 -8.62 -22.67 14.26
CA GLY A 347 -9.49 -23.85 14.23
C GLY A 347 -10.46 -23.85 13.05
N LEU A 348 -10.97 -22.69 12.65
CA LEU A 348 -11.86 -22.55 11.49
C LEU A 348 -11.14 -22.87 10.17
N LEU A 349 -9.88 -22.45 10.04
CA LEU A 349 -9.09 -22.66 8.82
C LEU A 349 -8.40 -24.03 8.75
N LYS A 350 -8.26 -24.74 9.88
CA LYS A 350 -7.51 -26.00 9.94
C LYS A 350 -8.06 -27.08 9.01
N LYS A 351 -9.39 -27.24 8.94
CA LYS A 351 -10.01 -28.21 8.02
C LYS A 351 -9.87 -27.80 6.57
N ALA A 352 -10.01 -26.51 6.27
CA ALA A 352 -9.82 -25.98 4.92
C ALA A 352 -8.37 -26.18 4.43
N ALA A 353 -7.39 -25.79 5.25
CA ALA A 353 -5.98 -26.05 4.96
C ALA A 353 -5.66 -27.55 4.81
N ARG A 354 -6.33 -28.41 5.59
CA ARG A 354 -6.20 -29.86 5.45
C ARG A 354 -6.78 -30.38 4.15
N PHE A 355 -7.92 -29.86 3.71
CA PHE A 355 -8.54 -30.24 2.45
C PHE A 355 -7.61 -29.98 1.26
N VAL A 356 -6.88 -28.85 1.23
CA VAL A 356 -5.84 -28.60 0.20
C VAL A 356 -4.81 -29.73 0.16
N MET A 357 -4.36 -30.23 1.32
CA MET A 357 -3.41 -31.35 1.36
C MET A 357 -4.03 -32.67 0.88
N ASP A 358 -5.31 -32.92 1.19
CA ASP A 358 -5.99 -34.18 0.84
C ASP A 358 -6.33 -34.26 -0.66
N ILE A 359 -6.56 -33.13 -1.34
CA ILE A 359 -6.81 -33.09 -2.79
C ILE A 359 -5.53 -32.96 -3.64
N THR A 360 -4.37 -32.74 -3.01
CA THR A 360 -3.09 -32.61 -3.71
C THR A 360 -2.43 -33.98 -3.83
N TYR A 361 -2.19 -34.43 -5.06
CA TYR A 361 -1.45 -35.66 -5.36
C TYR A 361 0.04 -35.56 -4.94
N PRO A 362 0.75 -36.69 -4.77
CA PRO A 362 2.16 -36.69 -4.34
C PRO A 362 3.13 -35.92 -5.24
N ASP A 363 2.78 -35.71 -6.51
CA ASP A 363 3.54 -34.92 -7.48
C ASP A 363 3.21 -33.42 -7.45
N TYR A 364 2.33 -33.00 -6.52
CA TYR A 364 1.81 -31.64 -6.34
C TYR A 364 0.85 -31.18 -7.44
N SER A 365 0.29 -32.11 -8.21
CA SER A 365 -0.89 -31.84 -9.04
C SER A 365 -2.18 -32.03 -8.23
N PHE A 366 -3.30 -31.57 -8.77
CA PHE A 366 -4.65 -31.86 -8.26
C PHE A 366 -5.63 -31.75 -9.43
N ASP A 367 -6.81 -32.34 -9.28
CA ASP A 367 -7.82 -32.34 -10.35
C ASP A 367 -8.43 -30.95 -10.56
N ASN A 368 -8.53 -30.53 -11.82
CA ASN A 368 -9.15 -29.27 -12.21
C ASN A 368 -10.68 -29.40 -12.27
N PHE A 369 -11.29 -29.70 -11.12
CA PHE A 369 -12.75 -29.66 -11.03
C PHE A 369 -13.27 -28.22 -11.13
N ASN A 370 -14.42 -28.05 -11.77
CA ASN A 370 -15.07 -26.76 -12.01
C ASN A 370 -14.12 -25.73 -12.67
N ASP A 371 -14.20 -24.46 -12.29
CA ASP A 371 -13.44 -23.37 -12.90
C ASP A 371 -12.03 -23.24 -12.30
N THR A 372 -11.27 -24.34 -12.33
CA THR A 372 -9.90 -24.37 -11.81
C THR A 372 -8.87 -24.34 -12.93
N GLY A 373 -8.09 -23.26 -12.99
CA GLY A 373 -6.95 -23.14 -13.90
C GLY A 373 -5.71 -23.89 -13.40
N ALA A 374 -5.29 -24.95 -14.11
CA ALA A 374 -4.13 -25.78 -13.76
C ALA A 374 -2.79 -25.01 -13.63
N SER A 375 -2.65 -23.91 -14.37
CA SER A 375 -1.40 -23.15 -14.48
C SER A 375 -1.09 -22.26 -13.27
N SER A 376 -2.07 -21.98 -12.42
CA SER A 376 -1.92 -21.02 -11.31
C SER A 376 -1.28 -21.61 -10.04
N TRP A 377 -1.21 -22.94 -9.93
CA TRP A 377 -0.89 -23.64 -8.68
C TRP A 377 0.32 -24.55 -8.80
N THR A 378 1.47 -23.96 -9.13
CA THR A 378 2.72 -24.72 -9.23
C THR A 378 3.10 -25.39 -7.91
N LYS A 379 3.91 -26.46 -7.98
CA LYS A 379 4.51 -27.12 -6.81
C LYS A 379 5.13 -26.13 -5.80
N SER A 380 5.78 -25.08 -6.30
CA SER A 380 6.38 -24.04 -5.45
C SER A 380 5.33 -23.29 -4.64
N VAL A 381 4.22 -22.91 -5.27
CA VAL A 381 3.10 -22.21 -4.62
C VAL A 381 2.46 -23.09 -3.55
N LEU A 382 2.14 -24.36 -3.89
CA LEU A 382 1.54 -25.30 -2.94
C LEU A 382 2.46 -25.57 -1.74
N LEU A 383 3.76 -25.78 -1.98
CA LEU A 383 4.74 -25.92 -0.89
C LEU A 383 4.81 -24.68 0.00
N GLY A 384 4.75 -23.48 -0.59
CA GLY A 384 4.66 -22.22 0.15
C GLY A 384 3.43 -22.18 1.04
N ASN A 385 2.27 -22.58 0.52
CA ASN A 385 1.01 -22.64 1.26
C ASN A 385 1.06 -23.67 2.39
N PHE A 386 1.56 -24.88 2.14
CA PHE A 386 1.70 -25.91 3.18
C PHE A 386 2.60 -25.45 4.33
N ARG A 387 3.73 -24.78 4.04
CA ARG A 387 4.58 -24.20 5.11
C ARG A 387 3.82 -23.17 5.94
N ARG A 388 3.03 -22.30 5.31
CA ARG A 388 2.17 -21.33 6.02
C ARG A 388 1.10 -22.01 6.86
N TYR A 389 0.51 -23.10 6.37
CA TYR A 389 -0.51 -23.84 7.12
C TYR A 389 0.08 -24.54 8.34
N MET A 390 1.27 -25.13 8.20
CA MET A 390 2.01 -25.73 9.32
C MET A 390 2.48 -24.72 10.36
N ALA A 391 2.64 -23.45 9.96
CA ALA A 391 3.00 -22.35 10.86
C ALA A 391 1.81 -21.83 11.69
N MET A 392 0.57 -22.19 11.34
CA MET A 392 -0.62 -21.91 12.16
C MET A 392 -0.58 -22.76 13.42
N ARG A 393 0.12 -22.31 14.47
CA ARG A 393 0.13 -22.99 15.78
C ARG A 393 -1.04 -22.49 16.63
N SER A 394 -1.74 -23.43 17.25
CA SER A 394 -2.79 -23.22 18.24
C SER A 394 -2.23 -22.78 19.58
#